data_AF-A0A2E3XXB2-F1
#
_entry.id   AF-A0A2E3XXB2-F1
#
_cell.length_a   1.000
_cell.length_b   1.000
_cell.length_c   1.000
_cell.angle_alpha   90.00
_cell.angle_beta   90.00
_cell.angle_gamma   90.00
#
_symmetry.space_group_name_H-M   'P 1'
#
loop_
_entity.id
_entity.type
_entity.pdbx_description
1 polymer ?
#
loop_
_entity_poly.entity_id
_entity_poly.type
_entity_poly.pdbx_seq_one_letter_code
_entity_poly.pdbx_strand_id
1 'polypeptide(L)'
;MNRRKSFLINPKFQINVISKVVVLALVNNLIFFSAVRYFFLDLKDTALKIGLPKGHIFFTFIESQYQDLTWLILIASLLSFLLIVFFGIIISHKIAGPLYRLSQDLLSMSKGSKLRQIIFRKGDYFQELKFSVNQFILERTEHNADLKKGNPSHEGEVTK
;
A
#
# COMPACT_ATOMS: atom_id res chain seq x y z
N MET A 1 -23.36 19.72 -0.14
CA MET A 1 -22.31 18.96 0.57
C MET A 1 -21.79 17.85 -0.33
N ASN A 2 -20.88 18.16 -1.27
CA ASN A 2 -20.45 17.22 -2.30
C ASN A 2 -19.16 16.50 -1.86
N ARG A 3 -19.27 15.46 -1.03
CA ARG A 3 -18.12 14.62 -0.65
C ARG A 3 -17.77 13.72 -1.83
N ARG A 4 -16.98 14.22 -2.78
CA ARG A 4 -16.38 13.38 -3.82
C ARG A 4 -15.44 12.36 -3.15
N LYS A 5 -15.94 11.16 -2.88
CA LYS A 5 -15.16 9.99 -2.45
C LYS A 5 -14.40 9.44 -3.66
N SER A 6 -13.44 10.20 -4.20
CA SER A 6 -12.51 9.63 -5.19
C SER A 6 -11.51 8.75 -4.46
N PHE A 7 -11.67 7.43 -4.55
CA PHE A 7 -10.74 6.47 -3.94
C PHE A 7 -9.37 6.46 -4.64
N LEU A 8 -9.34 6.88 -5.91
CA LEU A 8 -8.14 7.04 -6.71
C LEU A 8 -7.69 8.51 -6.65
N ILE A 9 -6.74 8.82 -5.75
CA ILE A 9 -6.11 10.16 -5.67
C ILE A 9 -4.86 10.18 -6.55
N ASN A 10 -4.08 9.09 -6.53
CA ASN A 10 -2.91 8.90 -7.37
C ASN A 10 -2.94 7.48 -7.98
N PRO A 11 -3.70 7.28 -9.08
CA PRO A 11 -3.89 5.95 -9.67
C PRO A 11 -2.57 5.34 -10.14
N LYS A 12 -1.61 6.15 -10.59
CA LYS A 12 -0.29 5.67 -11.03
C LYS A 12 0.48 5.01 -9.87
N PHE A 13 0.52 5.67 -8.70
CA PHE A 13 1.16 5.09 -7.51
C PHE A 13 0.41 3.83 -7.02
N GLN A 14 -0.92 3.90 -6.96
CA GLN A 14 -1.74 2.78 -6.48
C GLN A 14 -1.57 1.54 -7.36
N ILE A 15 -1.66 1.68 -8.69
CA ILE A 15 -1.47 0.58 -9.64
C ILE A 15 -0.04 0.03 -9.54
N ASN A 16 0.98 0.88 -9.40
CA ASN A 16 2.37 0.43 -9.29
C ASN A 16 2.59 -0.44 -8.04
N VAL A 17 2.08 -0.02 -6.88
CA VAL A 17 2.20 -0.81 -5.64
C VAL A 17 1.39 -2.10 -5.74
N ILE A 18 0.12 -2.02 -6.14
CA ILE A 18 -0.77 -3.19 -6.19
C ILE A 18 -0.27 -4.21 -7.20
N SER A 19 0.16 -3.79 -8.41
CA SER A 19 0.67 -4.72 -9.43
C SER A 19 1.91 -5.48 -8.96
N LYS A 20 2.85 -4.83 -8.26
CA LYS A 20 4.02 -5.50 -7.69
C LYS A 20 3.64 -6.57 -6.66
N VAL A 21 2.70 -6.25 -5.76
CA VAL A 21 2.22 -7.20 -4.74
C VAL A 21 1.46 -8.36 -5.39
N VAL A 22 0.62 -8.08 -6.39
CA VAL A 22 -0.10 -9.10 -7.17
C VAL A 22 0.87 -10.02 -7.90
N VAL A 23 1.87 -9.48 -8.60
CA VAL A 23 2.89 -10.27 -9.30
C VAL A 23 3.64 -11.17 -8.31
N LEU A 24 4.05 -10.64 -7.17
CA LEU A 24 4.70 -11.44 -6.12
C LEU A 24 3.79 -12.57 -5.63
N ALA A 25 2.51 -12.30 -5.41
CA ALA A 25 1.55 -13.31 -4.99
C ALA A 25 1.29 -14.38 -6.06
N LEU A 26 1.25 -14.01 -7.34
CA LEU A 26 1.13 -14.96 -8.46
C LEU A 26 2.36 -15.85 -8.57
N VAL A 27 3.57 -15.28 -8.43
CA VAL A 27 4.82 -16.05 -8.40
C VAL A 27 4.82 -17.02 -7.22
N ASN A 28 4.40 -16.58 -6.04
CA ASN A 28 4.30 -17.46 -4.87
C ASN A 28 3.29 -18.61 -5.08
N ASN A 29 2.12 -18.31 -5.67
CA ASN A 29 1.14 -19.35 -6.03
C ASN A 29 1.71 -20.33 -7.06
N LEU A 30 2.44 -19.85 -8.06
CA LEU A 30 3.07 -20.71 -9.05
C LEU A 30 4.08 -21.66 -8.41
N ILE A 31 4.97 -21.14 -7.55
CA ILE A 31 5.95 -21.93 -6.81
C ILE A 31 5.23 -23.00 -5.97
N PHE A 32 4.20 -22.61 -5.23
CA PHE A 32 3.44 -23.52 -4.39
C PHE A 32 2.73 -24.61 -5.21
N PHE A 33 2.09 -24.25 -6.31
CA PHE A 33 1.44 -25.18 -7.23
C PHE A 33 2.44 -26.16 -7.84
N SER A 34 3.61 -25.68 -8.27
CA SER A 34 4.69 -26.53 -8.77
C SER A 34 5.20 -27.50 -7.71
N ALA A 35 5.35 -27.05 -6.46
CA ALA A 35 5.79 -27.91 -5.36
C ALA A 35 4.78 -29.02 -5.05
N VAL A 36 3.48 -28.68 -4.99
CA VAL A 36 2.40 -29.67 -4.80
C VAL A 36 2.38 -30.66 -5.96
N ARG A 37 2.43 -30.18 -7.21
CA ARG A 37 2.48 -31.04 -8.39
C ARG A 37 3.66 -32.01 -8.35
N TYR A 38 4.84 -31.51 -7.99
CA TYR A 38 6.05 -32.30 -7.85
C TYR A 38 5.91 -33.38 -6.77
N PHE A 39 5.38 -33.02 -5.60
CA PHE A 39 5.11 -33.96 -4.51
C PHE A 39 4.23 -35.13 -4.96
N PHE A 40 3.13 -34.86 -5.67
CA PHE A 40 2.23 -35.90 -6.17
C PHE A 40 2.86 -36.75 -7.28
N LEU A 41 3.78 -36.21 -8.09
CA LEU A 41 4.56 -37.00 -9.06
C LEU A 41 5.50 -37.96 -8.35
N ASP A 42 6.29 -37.44 -7.41
CA ASP A 42 7.26 -38.24 -6.66
C ASP A 42 6.58 -39.36 -5.86
N LEU A 43 5.41 -39.09 -5.29
CA LEU A 43 4.60 -40.09 -4.59
C LEU A 43 4.14 -41.23 -5.50
N LYS A 44 3.70 -40.92 -6.73
CA LYS A 44 3.31 -41.94 -7.72
C LYS A 44 4.51 -42.74 -8.20
N ASP A 45 5.63 -42.08 -8.46
CA ASP A 45 6.87 -42.75 -8.89
C ASP A 45 7.42 -43.67 -7.80
N THR A 46 7.36 -43.24 -6.55
CA THR A 46 7.76 -44.05 -5.40
C THR A 46 6.89 -45.29 -5.26
N ALA A 47 5.57 -45.16 -5.42
CA ALA A 47 4.64 -46.29 -5.41
C ALA A 47 4.96 -47.33 -6.50
N LEU A 48 5.32 -46.88 -7.70
CA LEU A 48 5.74 -47.78 -8.79
C LEU A 48 7.07 -48.48 -8.46
N LYS A 49 8.04 -47.76 -7.87
CA LYS A 49 9.34 -48.31 -7.48
C LYS A 49 9.25 -49.40 -6.42
N ILE A 50 8.29 -49.31 -5.51
CA ILE A 50 8.03 -50.36 -4.50
C ILE A 50 7.16 -51.52 -5.03
N GLY A 51 6.85 -51.51 -6.33
CA GLY A 51 6.18 -52.63 -7.02
C GLY A 51 4.66 -52.56 -7.08
N LEU A 52 4.03 -51.41 -6.75
CA LEU A 52 2.57 -51.31 -6.93
C LEU A 52 2.23 -51.35 -8.43
N PRO A 53 1.28 -52.21 -8.85
CA PRO A 53 0.84 -52.24 -10.24
C PRO A 53 0.10 -50.96 -10.59
N LYS A 54 0.24 -50.47 -11.83
CA LYS A 54 -0.41 -49.22 -12.29
C LYS A 54 -1.93 -49.17 -12.10
N GLY A 55 -2.60 -50.33 -12.08
CA GLY A 55 -4.04 -50.46 -11.84
C GLY A 55 -4.46 -50.48 -10.36
N HIS A 56 -3.52 -50.33 -9.42
CA HIS A 56 -3.80 -50.35 -7.99
C HIS A 56 -4.67 -49.15 -7.57
N ILE A 57 -5.64 -49.38 -6.67
CA ILE A 57 -6.58 -48.36 -6.16
C ILE A 57 -5.89 -47.11 -5.60
N PHE A 58 -4.65 -47.26 -5.11
CA PHE A 58 -3.79 -46.17 -4.66
C PHE A 58 -3.65 -45.06 -5.72
N PHE A 59 -3.41 -45.39 -6.99
CA PHE A 59 -3.19 -44.37 -8.02
C PHE A 59 -4.46 -43.55 -8.30
N THR A 60 -5.62 -44.20 -8.33
CA THR A 60 -6.92 -43.52 -8.47
C THR A 60 -7.22 -42.65 -7.26
N PHE A 61 -6.93 -43.12 -6.05
CA PHE A 61 -7.06 -42.33 -4.82
C PHE A 61 -6.16 -41.10 -4.85
N ILE A 62 -4.86 -41.25 -5.16
CA ILE A 62 -3.92 -40.14 -5.22
C ILE A 62 -4.29 -39.13 -6.31
N GLU A 63 -4.80 -39.59 -7.45
CA GLU A 63 -5.31 -38.70 -8.50
C GLU A 63 -6.52 -37.89 -8.03
N SER A 64 -7.48 -38.53 -7.35
CA SER A 64 -8.62 -37.82 -6.73
C SER A 64 -8.14 -36.77 -5.73
N GLN A 65 -7.22 -37.13 -4.84
CA GLN A 65 -6.67 -36.19 -3.85
C GLN A 65 -5.94 -35.02 -4.50
N TYR A 66 -5.18 -35.27 -5.57
CA TYR A 66 -4.51 -34.22 -6.32
C TYR A 66 -5.52 -33.26 -6.97
N GLN A 67 -6.62 -33.78 -7.51
CA GLN A 67 -7.68 -32.96 -8.11
C GLN A 67 -8.42 -32.13 -7.05
N ASP A 68 -8.81 -32.74 -5.92
CA ASP A 68 -9.48 -32.04 -4.82
C ASP A 68 -8.60 -30.91 -4.25
N LEU A 69 -7.31 -31.22 -4.01
CA LEU A 69 -6.35 -30.22 -3.55
C LEU A 69 -6.12 -29.11 -4.59
N THR A 70 -6.07 -29.45 -5.87
CA THR A 70 -5.95 -28.46 -6.96
C THR A 70 -7.12 -27.49 -6.94
N TRP A 71 -8.36 -27.98 -6.80
CA TRP A 71 -9.54 -27.12 -6.71
C TRP A 71 -9.51 -26.23 -5.47
N LEU A 72 -9.13 -26.78 -4.31
CA LEU A 72 -8.97 -25.99 -3.08
C LEU A 72 -7.93 -24.88 -3.24
N ILE A 73 -6.78 -25.19 -3.84
CA ILE A 73 -5.73 -24.20 -4.11
C ILE A 73 -6.26 -23.11 -5.04
N LEU A 74 -6.93 -23.45 -6.14
CA LEU A 74 -7.47 -22.46 -7.08
C LEU A 74 -8.46 -21.51 -6.41
N ILE A 75 -9.37 -22.01 -5.59
CA ILE A 75 -10.33 -21.20 -4.83
C ILE A 75 -9.60 -20.31 -3.83
N ALA A 76 -8.63 -20.86 -3.09
CA ALA A 76 -7.83 -20.11 -2.13
C ALA A 76 -7.00 -19.01 -2.81
N SER A 77 -6.39 -19.30 -3.97
CA SER A 77 -5.64 -18.34 -4.78
C SER A 77 -6.52 -17.19 -5.26
N LEU A 78 -7.73 -17.49 -5.73
CA LEU A 78 -8.70 -16.47 -6.15
C LEU A 78 -9.11 -15.57 -4.98
N LEU A 79 -9.44 -16.16 -3.83
CA LEU A 79 -9.81 -15.41 -2.65
C LEU A 79 -8.65 -14.54 -2.15
N SER A 80 -7.44 -15.09 -2.10
CA SER A 80 -6.22 -14.37 -1.75
C SER A 80 -5.98 -13.18 -2.69
N PHE A 81 -6.12 -13.37 -4.01
CA PHE A 81 -6.01 -12.30 -4.99
C PHE A 81 -7.00 -11.16 -4.72
N LEU A 82 -8.27 -11.48 -4.50
CA LEU A 82 -9.30 -10.48 -4.18
C LEU A 82 -8.96 -9.70 -2.90
N LEU A 83 -8.50 -10.39 -1.86
CA LEU A 83 -8.07 -9.76 -0.60
C LEU A 83 -6.88 -8.84 -0.82
N ILE A 84 -5.85 -9.29 -1.55
CA ILE A 84 -4.65 -8.49 -1.83
C ILE A 84 -5.01 -7.22 -2.58
N VAL A 85 -5.86 -7.31 -3.62
CA VAL A 85 -6.30 -6.13 -4.37
C VAL A 85 -7.11 -5.20 -3.47
N PHE A 86 -8.07 -5.74 -2.72
CA PHE A 86 -8.92 -4.95 -1.83
C PHE A 86 -8.12 -4.20 -0.76
N PHE A 87 -7.27 -4.90 -0.01
CA PHE A 87 -6.41 -4.28 0.99
C PHE A 87 -5.35 -3.37 0.37
N GLY A 88 -4.79 -3.74 -0.78
CA GLY A 88 -3.83 -2.92 -1.51
C GLY A 88 -4.42 -1.55 -1.88
N ILE A 89 -5.68 -1.51 -2.32
CA ILE A 89 -6.39 -0.25 -2.61
C ILE A 89 -6.58 0.58 -1.34
N ILE A 90 -7.03 -0.03 -0.23
CA ILE A 90 -7.26 0.67 1.04
C ILE A 90 -5.95 1.26 1.60
N ILE A 91 -4.90 0.45 1.67
CA ILE A 91 -3.58 0.85 2.19
C ILE A 91 -3.01 1.96 1.32
N SER A 92 -3.02 1.78 0.00
CA SER A 92 -2.47 2.76 -0.92
C SER A 92 -3.24 4.08 -0.90
N HIS A 93 -4.56 4.07 -0.64
CA HIS A 93 -5.32 5.31 -0.42
C HIS A 93 -4.87 6.06 0.85
N LYS A 94 -4.65 5.35 1.95
CA LYS A 94 -4.16 5.92 3.23
C LYS A 94 -2.72 6.45 3.17
N ILE A 95 -1.96 6.07 2.14
CA ILE A 95 -0.60 6.54 1.88
C ILE A 95 -0.63 7.71 0.89
N ALA A 96 -1.20 7.50 -0.30
CA ALA A 96 -1.16 8.47 -1.38
C ALA A 96 -1.98 9.74 -1.08
N GLY A 97 -3.10 9.61 -0.37
CA GLY A 97 -3.98 10.72 -0.02
C GLY A 97 -3.29 11.83 0.78
N PRO A 98 -2.75 11.55 1.99
CA PRO A 98 -2.07 12.55 2.80
C PRO A 98 -0.80 13.09 2.12
N LEU A 99 -0.03 12.26 1.41
CA LEU A 99 1.19 12.69 0.73
C LEU A 99 0.91 13.64 -0.44
N TYR A 100 -0.14 13.36 -1.23
CA TYR A 100 -0.55 14.26 -2.32
C TYR A 100 -0.94 15.64 -1.77
N ARG A 101 -1.72 15.65 -0.69
CA ARG A 101 -2.16 16.91 -0.05
C ARG A 101 -0.99 17.67 0.56
N LEU A 102 -0.08 16.98 1.25
CA LEU A 102 1.17 17.54 1.76
C LEU A 102 1.99 18.21 0.66
N SER A 103 2.17 17.54 -0.48
CA SER A 103 2.92 18.11 -1.61
C SER A 103 2.28 19.40 -2.14
N GLN A 104 0.94 19.44 -2.25
CA GLN A 104 0.22 20.65 -2.66
C GLN A 104 0.35 21.77 -1.63
N ASP A 105 0.21 21.45 -0.34
CA ASP A 105 0.32 22.42 0.76
C ASP A 105 1.74 23.03 0.78
N LEU A 106 2.79 22.21 0.68
CA LEU A 106 4.18 22.68 0.61
C LEU A 106 4.46 23.54 -0.62
N LEU A 107 3.96 23.15 -1.80
CA LEU A 107 4.13 23.93 -3.03
C LEU A 107 3.39 25.27 -2.97
N SER A 108 2.23 25.32 -2.30
CA SER A 108 1.50 26.58 -2.10
C SER A 108 2.27 27.53 -1.19
N MET A 109 2.83 27.00 -0.09
CA MET A 109 3.65 27.75 0.85
C MET A 109 4.96 28.24 0.21
N SER A 110 5.60 27.43 -0.65
CA SER A 110 6.81 27.86 -1.37
C SER A 110 6.56 29.00 -2.35
N LYS A 111 5.31 29.17 -2.82
CA LYS A 111 4.90 30.27 -3.71
C LYS A 111 4.45 31.53 -2.95
N GLY A 112 4.71 31.60 -1.64
CA GLY A 112 4.38 32.77 -0.81
C GLY A 112 2.98 32.73 -0.20
N SER A 113 2.26 31.61 -0.29
CA SER A 113 1.02 31.44 0.49
C SER A 113 1.34 31.42 1.98
N LYS A 114 0.38 31.85 2.82
CA LYS A 114 0.54 31.87 4.27
C LYS A 114 0.88 30.47 4.79
N LEU A 115 1.89 30.40 5.66
CA LEU A 115 2.24 29.20 6.40
C LEU A 115 1.01 28.71 7.20
N ARG A 116 0.63 27.44 7.01
CA ARG A 116 -0.54 26.84 7.67
C ARG A 116 -0.23 25.40 8.04
N GLN A 117 -0.69 25.00 9.22
CA GLN A 117 -0.61 23.62 9.68
C GLN A 117 -1.29 22.64 8.73
N ILE A 118 -0.66 21.49 8.56
CA ILE A 118 -1.06 20.36 7.73
C ILE A 118 -1.92 19.41 8.56
N ILE A 119 -2.95 18.83 7.91
CA ILE A 119 -3.93 17.97 8.54
C ILE A 119 -4.03 16.65 7.77
N PHE A 120 -3.66 15.54 8.42
CA PHE A 120 -3.92 14.17 7.97
C PHE A 120 -5.09 13.55 8.74
N ARG A 121 -5.75 12.54 8.16
CA ARG A 121 -6.85 11.81 8.81
C ARG A 121 -6.27 10.89 9.89
N LYS A 122 -7.01 10.62 10.97
CA LYS A 122 -6.55 9.79 12.10
C LYS A 122 -5.99 8.41 11.68
N GLY A 123 -6.51 7.83 10.59
CA GLY A 123 -6.10 6.50 10.11
C GLY A 123 -5.03 6.50 9.01
N ASP A 124 -4.49 7.65 8.62
CA ASP A 124 -3.44 7.76 7.61
C ASP A 124 -2.07 7.37 8.21
N TYR A 125 -1.22 6.70 7.43
CA TYR A 125 0.01 6.08 7.92
C TYR A 125 1.07 7.05 8.45
N PHE A 126 1.15 8.27 7.89
CA PHE A 126 2.25 9.20 8.17
C PHE A 126 1.90 10.28 9.21
N GLN A 127 1.29 9.92 10.34
CA GLN A 127 0.95 10.90 11.38
C GLN A 127 2.18 11.61 11.96
N GLU A 128 3.30 10.91 12.07
CA GLU A 128 4.57 11.49 12.54
C GLU A 128 5.08 12.58 11.59
N LEU A 129 4.97 12.36 10.28
CA LEU A 129 5.33 13.36 9.28
C LEU A 129 4.46 14.63 9.41
N LYS A 130 3.16 14.48 9.69
CA LYS A 130 2.28 15.62 9.99
C LYS A 130 2.79 16.40 11.20
N PHE A 131 3.21 15.72 12.26
CA PHE A 131 3.73 16.36 13.46
C PHE A 131 5.01 17.15 13.14
N SER A 132 6.02 16.51 12.52
CA SER A 132 7.29 17.15 12.19
C SER A 132 7.12 18.38 11.28
N VAL A 133 6.27 18.29 10.25
CA VAL A 133 6.03 19.43 9.36
C VAL A 133 5.30 20.56 10.08
N ASN A 134 4.36 20.24 10.97
CA ASN A 134 3.67 21.28 11.75
C ASN A 134 4.59 21.98 12.75
N GLN A 135 5.55 21.27 13.35
CA GLN A 135 6.56 21.88 14.22
C GLN A 135 7.44 22.85 13.44
N PHE A 136 7.95 22.43 12.27
CA PHE A 136 8.71 23.32 11.39
C PHE A 136 7.93 24.59 11.00
N ILE A 137 6.64 24.44 10.68
CA ILE A 137 5.77 25.56 10.35
C ILE A 137 5.58 26.50 11.54
N LEU A 138 5.44 25.95 12.76
CA LEU A 138 5.30 26.73 13.98
C LEU A 138 6.54 27.59 14.24
N GLU A 139 7.72 26.98 14.27
CA GLU A 139 9.01 27.67 14.48
C GLU A 139 9.24 28.80 13.46
N ARG A 140 8.94 28.53 12.17
CA ARG A 140 9.03 29.56 11.13
C ARG A 140 8.03 30.69 11.30
N THR A 141 6.83 30.39 11.78
CA THR A 141 5.79 31.40 11.99
C THR A 141 6.14 32.30 13.17
N GLU A 142 6.67 31.72 14.26
CA GLU A 142 7.15 32.44 15.43
C GLU A 142 8.35 33.34 15.07
N HIS A 143 9.36 32.79 14.38
CA HIS A 143 10.51 33.58 13.92
C HIS A 143 10.10 34.77 13.05
N ASN A 144 9.17 34.58 12.11
CA ASN A 144 8.67 35.66 11.26
C ASN A 144 7.87 36.71 12.06
N ALA A 145 7.22 36.32 13.16
CA ALA A 145 6.50 37.23 14.03
C ALA A 145 7.48 38.08 14.86
N ASP A 146 8.57 37.48 15.35
CA ASP A 146 9.61 38.18 16.11
C ASP A 146 10.37 39.18 15.25
N LEU A 147 10.70 38.83 14.00
CA LEU A 147 11.30 39.76 13.03
C LEU A 147 10.41 40.97 12.76
N LYS A 148 9.08 40.80 12.73
CA LYS A 148 8.13 41.91 12.57
C LYS A 148 8.02 42.78 13.82
N LYS A 149 8.17 42.21 15.01
CA LYS A 149 8.16 42.95 16.29
C LYS A 149 9.48 43.69 16.56
N GLY A 150 10.60 43.12 16.11
CA GLY A 150 11.95 43.66 16.30
C GLY A 150 12.37 44.75 15.31
N ASN A 151 11.52 45.12 14.34
CA ASN A 151 11.77 46.21 13.40
C ASN A 151 10.78 47.38 13.59
N PRO A 152 10.85 48.16 14.68
CA PRO A 152 10.01 49.34 14.90
C PRO A 152 10.59 50.64 14.29
N SER A 153 11.36 50.58 13.19
CA SER A 153 12.06 51.75 12.66
C SER A 153 11.28 52.46 11.53
N HIS A 154 10.77 53.65 11.88
CA HIS A 154 10.44 54.80 11.03
C HIS A 154 9.08 54.84 10.32
N GLU A 155 8.00 54.97 11.09
CA GLU A 155 6.75 55.59 10.57
C GLU A 155 6.23 56.67 11.55
N GLY A 156 7.15 57.34 12.22
CA GLY A 156 6.85 58.34 13.25
C GLY A 156 7.83 59.49 13.30
N GLU A 157 8.39 59.93 12.16
CA GLU A 157 9.12 61.20 12.13
C GLU A 157 9.28 61.74 10.70
N VAL A 158 8.24 62.38 10.18
CA VAL A 158 8.39 63.67 9.48
C VAL A 158 7.19 64.55 9.89
N THR A 159 7.51 65.46 10.81
CA THR A 159 6.94 66.81 11.09
C THR A 159 5.90 67.34 10.10
N LYS A 160 4.76 67.84 10.61
CA LYS A 160 4.46 69.27 10.82
C LYS A 160 4.57 70.13 9.57
#